data_AF-C8VVZ7-F1
#
_entry.id   AF-C8VVZ7-F1
#
_cell.length_a   1.000
_cell.length_b   1.000
_cell.length_c   1.000
_cell.angle_alpha   90.00
_cell.angle_beta   90.00
_cell.angle_gamma   90.00
#
_symmetry.space_group_name_H-M   'P 1'
#
loop_
_entity.id
_entity.type
_entity.pdbx_description
1 polymer ?
#
loop_
_entity_poly.entity_id
_entity_poly.type
_entity_poly.pdbx_seq_one_letter_code
_entity_poly.pdbx_strand_id
1 'polypeptide(L)'
;MAKVLKDGVSYIQKDVLDVLIEFSSFKDRVGKKFKELSKELEGKSNEHNLWVNLYLISTDYAEELLKKEQRQQENITQQTHQKIS
;
A
#
# COMPACT_ATOMS: atom_id res chain seq x y z
N MET A 1 5.24 0.08 10.82
CA MET A 1 5.77 0.07 9.45
C MET A 1 6.49 -1.25 9.30
N ALA A 2 5.87 -2.23 8.63
CA ALA A 2 6.55 -3.46 8.26
C ALA A 2 7.89 -3.13 7.59
N LYS A 3 8.95 -3.86 7.95
CA LYS A 3 10.19 -3.83 7.18
C LYS A 3 9.88 -4.31 5.77
N VAL A 4 10.28 -3.53 4.77
CA VAL A 4 10.25 -3.97 3.38
C VAL A 4 11.27 -5.09 3.22
N LEU A 5 10.80 -6.29 2.92
CA LEU A 5 11.66 -7.41 2.55
C LEU A 5 12.17 -7.16 1.12
N LYS A 6 13.48 -7.22 0.94
CA LYS A 6 14.21 -7.04 -0.31
C LYS A 6 14.73 -8.39 -0.76
N ASP A 7 14.65 -8.64 -2.05
CA ASP A 7 15.17 -9.86 -2.65
C ASP A 7 16.68 -9.99 -2.41
N GLY A 8 17.15 -11.23 -2.17
CA GLY A 8 18.55 -11.56 -1.95
C GLY A 8 19.08 -11.30 -0.53
N VAL A 9 18.24 -10.87 0.41
CA VAL A 9 18.62 -10.63 1.81
C VAL A 9 18.13 -11.77 2.70
N SER A 10 18.99 -12.28 3.59
CA SER A 10 18.60 -13.26 4.61
C SER A 10 17.90 -12.58 5.78
N TYR A 11 16.71 -13.07 6.12
CA TYR A 11 15.90 -12.55 7.23
C TYR A 11 15.83 -13.56 8.38
N ILE A 12 15.80 -13.06 9.61
CA ILE A 12 15.49 -13.91 10.77
C ILE A 12 14.00 -14.27 10.75
N GLN A 13 13.65 -15.46 11.25
CA GLN A 13 12.27 -15.96 11.26
C GLN A 13 11.27 -14.95 11.86
N LYS A 14 11.68 -14.22 12.90
CA LYS A 14 10.85 -13.18 13.53
C LYS A 14 10.48 -12.05 12.57
N ASP A 15 11.44 -11.52 11.80
CA ASP A 15 11.19 -10.44 10.86
C ASP A 15 10.18 -10.87 9.77
N VAL A 16 10.26 -12.13 9.33
CA VAL A 16 9.31 -12.70 8.36
C VAL A 16 7.91 -12.85 8.98
N LEU A 17 7.82 -13.36 10.21
CA LEU A 17 6.55 -13.51 10.92
C LEU A 17 5.86 -12.17 11.16
N ASP A 18 6.61 -11.15 11.57
CA ASP A 18 6.05 -9.81 11.80
C ASP A 18 5.41 -9.23 10.52
N VAL A 19 6.05 -9.41 9.36
CA VAL A 19 5.51 -9.01 8.06
C VAL A 19 4.24 -9.79 7.71
N LEU A 20 4.23 -11.10 7.93
CA LEU A 20 3.06 -11.94 7.65
C LEU A 20 1.86 -11.60 8.55
N ILE A 21 2.11 -11.29 9.83
CA ILE A 21 1.08 -10.85 10.78
C ILE A 21 0.52 -9.50 10.35
N GLU A 22 1.37 -8.54 10.00
CA GLU A 22 0.93 -7.23 9.51
C GLU A 22 0.09 -7.38 8.24
N PHE A 23 0.53 -8.20 7.28
CA PHE A 23 -0.21 -8.50 6.05
C PHE A 23 -1.56 -9.19 6.32
N SER A 24 -1.61 -10.19 7.20
CA SER A 24 -2.87 -10.85 7.58
C SER A 24 -3.86 -9.86 8.17
N SER A 25 -3.39 -9.03 9.12
CA SER A 25 -4.24 -8.01 9.75
C SER A 25 -4.75 -6.97 8.74
N PHE A 26 -3.93 -6.61 7.76
CA PHE A 26 -4.31 -5.73 6.67
C PHE A 26 -5.38 -6.37 5.78
N LYS A 27 -5.19 -7.63 5.38
CA LYS A 27 -6.16 -8.39 4.59
C LYS A 27 -7.53 -8.42 5.29
N ASP A 28 -7.56 -8.67 6.59
CA ASP A 28 -8.82 -8.72 7.35
C ASP A 28 -9.52 -7.35 7.40
N ARG A 29 -8.75 -6.26 7.62
CA ARG A 29 -9.30 -4.89 7.60
C ARG A 29 -9.86 -4.52 6.23
N VAL A 30 -9.13 -4.80 5.16
CA VAL A 30 -9.57 -4.56 3.78
C VAL A 30 -10.83 -5.36 3.48
N GLY A 31 -10.83 -6.67 3.80
CA GLY A 31 -11.98 -7.54 3.57
C GLY A 31 -13.22 -7.08 4.33
N LYS A 32 -13.08 -6.64 5.58
CA LYS A 32 -14.20 -6.08 6.37
C LYS A 32 -14.74 -4.80 5.72
N LYS A 33 -13.88 -3.86 5.37
CA LYS A 33 -14.28 -2.58 4.75
C LYS A 33 -14.93 -2.79 3.38
N PHE A 34 -14.40 -3.69 2.57
CA PHE A 34 -14.98 -4.01 1.27
C PHE A 34 -16.36 -4.65 1.38
N LYS A 35 -16.56 -5.55 2.36
CA LYS A 35 -17.89 -6.13 2.64
C LYS A 35 -18.90 -5.09 3.10
N GLU A 36 -18.49 -4.16 3.96
CA GLU A 36 -19.34 -3.03 4.39
C GLU A 36 -19.73 -2.16 3.18
N LEU A 37 -18.75 -1.74 2.40
CA LEU A 37 -18.97 -0.90 1.22
C LEU A 37 -19.82 -1.60 0.15
N SER A 38 -19.59 -2.88 -0.11
CA SER A 38 -20.38 -3.64 -1.07
C SER A 38 -21.86 -3.67 -0.69
N LYS A 39 -22.19 -3.78 0.60
CA LYS A 39 -23.58 -3.71 1.07
C LYS A 39 -24.18 -2.31 0.93
N GLU A 40 -23.36 -1.28 1.10
CA GLU A 40 -23.83 0.10 0.90
C GLU A 40 -24.11 0.40 -0.56
N LEU A 41 -23.36 -0.19 -1.48
CA LEU A 41 -23.49 0.04 -2.92
C LEU A 41 -24.58 -0.80 -3.57
N GLU A 42 -24.85 -1.98 -3.02
CA GLU A 42 -25.84 -2.94 -3.53
C GLU A 42 -27.22 -2.29 -3.70
N GLY A 43 -27.79 -2.42 -4.90
CA GLY A 43 -29.15 -1.97 -5.21
C GLY A 43 -29.28 -0.48 -5.51
N LYS A 44 -28.17 0.28 -5.53
CA LYS A 44 -28.18 1.66 -6.02
C LYS A 44 -28.26 1.68 -7.55
N SER A 45 -29.05 2.59 -8.10
CA SER A 45 -29.19 2.76 -9.56
C SER A 45 -27.89 3.15 -10.27
N ASN A 46 -26.91 3.67 -9.53
CA ASN A 46 -25.58 4.06 -10.02
C ASN A 46 -24.44 3.22 -9.44
N GLU A 47 -24.72 1.99 -8.96
CA GLU A 47 -23.74 1.09 -8.34
C GLU A 47 -22.45 0.94 -9.17
N HIS A 48 -22.58 0.67 -10.47
CA HIS A 48 -21.43 0.54 -11.37
C HIS A 48 -20.54 1.80 -11.37
N ASN A 49 -21.14 2.98 -11.48
CA ASN A 49 -20.41 4.25 -11.48
C ASN A 49 -19.70 4.49 -10.14
N LEU A 50 -20.32 4.09 -9.02
CA LEU A 50 -19.71 4.22 -7.70
C LEU A 50 -18.47 3.33 -7.56
N TRP A 51 -18.52 2.10 -8.06
CA TRP A 51 -17.37 1.20 -8.11
C TRP A 51 -16.25 1.71 -9.02
N VAL A 52 -16.60 2.21 -10.21
CA VAL A 52 -15.62 2.79 -11.15
C VAL A 52 -14.92 4.00 -10.51
N ASN A 53 -15.69 4.91 -9.91
CA ASN A 53 -15.13 6.09 -9.24
C ASN A 53 -14.20 5.72 -8.08
N LEU A 54 -14.61 4.73 -7.26
CA LEU A 54 -13.76 4.22 -6.18
C LEU A 54 -12.43 3.69 -6.71
N TYR A 55 -12.48 2.89 -7.78
CA TYR A 55 -11.28 2.33 -8.41
C TYR A 55 -10.34 3.41 -8.92
N LEU A 56 -10.88 4.42 -9.63
CA LEU A 56 -10.07 5.52 -10.17
C LEU A 56 -9.38 6.32 -9.05
N ILE A 57 -10.14 6.75 -8.05
CA ILE A 57 -9.60 7.53 -6.92
C ILE A 57 -8.55 6.71 -6.15
N SER A 58 -8.80 5.41 -5.94
CA SER A 58 -7.85 4.53 -5.25
C SER A 58 -6.57 4.34 -6.04
N THR A 59 -6.67 4.25 -7.37
CA THR A 59 -5.52 4.13 -8.28
C THR A 59 -4.70 5.42 -8.27
N ASP A 60 -5.34 6.58 -8.44
CA ASP A 60 -4.67 7.89 -8.38
C ASP A 60 -3.94 8.08 -7.05
N TYR A 61 -4.59 7.72 -5.93
CA TYR A 61 -3.99 7.81 -4.61
C TYR A 61 -2.77 6.87 -4.46
N ALA A 62 -2.86 5.64 -4.95
CA ALA A 62 -1.76 4.69 -4.91
C ALA A 62 -0.57 5.16 -5.76
N GLU A 63 -0.82 5.70 -6.94
CA GLU A 63 0.21 6.29 -7.80
C GLU A 63 0.90 7.50 -7.16
N GLU A 64 0.14 8.39 -6.51
CA GLU A 64 0.72 9.55 -5.82
C GLU A 64 1.58 9.14 -4.62
N LEU A 65 1.17 8.11 -3.88
CA LEU A 65 2.00 7.54 -2.81
C LEU A 65 3.31 6.98 -3.38
N LEU A 66 3.25 6.22 -4.47
CA LEU A 66 4.44 5.65 -5.11
C LEU A 66 5.41 6.75 -5.59
N LYS A 67 4.90 7.81 -6.24
CA LYS A 67 5.70 8.97 -6.64
C LYS A 67 6.32 9.69 -5.44
N LYS A 68 5.61 9.76 -4.31
CA LYS A 68 6.13 10.36 -3.08
C LYS A 68 7.27 9.54 -2.49
N GLU A 69 7.15 8.21 -2.47
CA GLU A 69 8.21 7.30 -2.01
C GLU A 69 9.46 7.36 -2.91
N GLN A 70 9.28 7.39 -4.24
CA GLN A 70 10.37 7.57 -5.21
C GLN A 70 11.13 8.88 -4.98
N ARG A 71 10.41 10.01 -4.84
CA ARG A 71 11.03 11.31 -4.53
C ARG A 71 11.79 11.30 -3.20
N GLN A 72 11.28 10.61 -2.18
CA GLN A 72 12.00 10.47 -0.91
C GLN A 72 13.29 9.66 -1.08
N GLN A 73 13.27 8.57 -1.84
CA GLN A 73 14.46 7.78 -2.14
C GLN A 73 15.49 8.57 -2.97
N GLU A 74 15.07 9.32 -3.98
CA GLU A 74 15.96 10.18 -4.78
C GLU A 74 16.68 11.22 -3.91
N ASN A 75 15.95 11.89 -3.00
CA ASN A 75 16.52 12.86 -2.08
C ASN A 75 17.54 12.23 -1.13
N ILE A 76 17.27 11.03 -0.60
CA ILE A 76 18.22 10.30 0.27
C ILE A 76 19.48 9.92 -0.52
N THR A 77 19.33 9.44 -1.76
CA THR A 77 20.47 9.09 -2.62
C THR A 77 21.33 10.32 -2.93
N GLN A 78 20.73 11.45 -3.31
CA GLN A 78 21.46 12.69 -3.59
C GLN A 78 22.23 13.22 -2.37
N GLN A 79 21.64 13.18 -1.18
CA GLN A 79 22.34 13.56 0.06
C GLN A 79 23.50 12.62 0.39
N THR A 80 23.40 11.34 0.04
CA THR A 80 24.48 10.37 0.27
C THR A 80 25.64 10.62 -0.69
N HIS A 81 25.37 10.92 -1.97
CA HIS A 81 26.39 11.27 -2.95
C HIS A 81 27.14 12.58 -2.60
N GLN A 82 26.44 13.59 -2.05
CA GLN A 82 27.08 14.85 -1.61
C GLN A 82 27.95 14.71 -0.36
N LYS A 83 27.76 13.68 0.47
CA LYS A 83 28.57 13.45 1.68
C LYS A 83 29.85 12.65 1.43
N ILE A 84 29.99 12.07 0.24
CA ILE A 84 31.14 11.22 -0.14
C ILE A 84 32.08 11.96 -1.11
N SER A 85 31.69 13.13 -1.64
CA SER A 85 32.58 14.14 -2.25
C SER A 85 33.06 15.16 -1.23
#